data_AF-A0A6P8V4R4-F1
#
_entry.id   AF-A0A6P8V4R4-F1
#
_cell.length_a   1.000
_cell.length_b   1.000
_cell.length_c   1.000
_cell.angle_alpha   90.00
_cell.angle_beta   90.00
_cell.angle_gamma   90.00
#
_symmetry.space_group_name_H-M   'P 1'
#
loop_
_entity.id
_entity.type
_entity.pdbx_description
1 polymer ?
#
loop_
_entity_poly.entity_id
_entity_poly.type
_entity_poly.pdbx_seq_one_letter_code
_entity_poly.pdbx_strand_id
1 'polypeptide(L)'
;MQEKLADYRNNTGRQPYMQTKSTQNHIIERMWPEVNNRVNYPLKGALNHLVDQEELNLEDNITRYCVSTLTCQVAKIGLDQMVQSWHAHRIQGKGIPDQLAHGGCPKRLPADLLPEATDAADGYHQEVGSSLTRVSLFGRNPFATVEHQTAAEQEFARNYADIAELFERAIHNEPAPFQNGIKDLIGIVRRYV
;
A
#
# COMPACT_ATOMS: atom_id res chain seq x y z
N MET A 1 8.11 23.04 -5.04
CA MET A 1 7.13 21.94 -5.29
C MET A 1 6.01 21.97 -4.25
N GLN A 2 6.34 21.99 -2.96
CA GLN A 2 5.40 21.92 -1.85
C GLN A 2 4.47 23.14 -1.69
N GLU A 3 4.78 24.27 -2.32
CA GLU A 3 3.95 25.49 -2.27
C GLU A 3 2.99 25.64 -3.46
N LYS A 4 3.08 24.80 -4.51
CA LYS A 4 2.30 24.99 -5.76
C LYS A 4 0.78 25.02 -5.56
N LEU A 5 0.28 24.43 -4.47
CA LEU A 5 -1.14 24.39 -4.13
C LEU A 5 -1.52 25.30 -2.95
N ALA A 6 -0.61 26.16 -2.48
CA ALA A 6 -0.79 26.96 -1.27
C ALA A 6 -2.05 27.84 -1.33
N ASP A 7 -2.23 28.55 -2.44
CA ASP A 7 -3.34 29.49 -2.65
C ASP A 7 -4.70 28.81 -2.86
N TYR A 8 -4.68 27.51 -3.19
CA TYR A 8 -5.89 26.74 -3.40
C TYR A 8 -6.46 26.18 -2.08
N ARG A 9 -5.75 26.29 -0.96
CA ARG A 9 -6.23 25.84 0.35
C ARG A 9 -7.41 26.68 0.85
N ASN A 10 -8.24 26.10 1.71
CA ASN A 10 -9.31 26.83 2.41
C ASN A 10 -8.78 27.72 3.54
N ASN A 11 -7.62 27.38 4.11
CA ASN A 11 -6.94 28.17 5.13
C ASN A 11 -5.53 28.51 4.67
N THR A 12 -5.35 29.76 4.23
CA THR A 12 -4.08 30.35 3.78
C THR A 12 -3.31 31.03 4.91
N GLY A 13 -3.92 31.22 6.10
CA GLY A 13 -3.24 31.76 7.28
C GLY A 13 -2.26 30.79 7.96
N ARG A 14 -2.12 29.57 7.42
CA ARG A 14 -1.15 28.57 7.88
C ARG A 14 -0.25 28.19 6.72
N GLN A 15 1.02 27.89 7.02
CA GLN A 15 1.99 27.45 6.02
C GLN A 15 1.49 26.25 5.19
N PRO A 16 1.80 26.19 3.88
CA PRO A 16 1.39 25.12 2.98
C PRO A 16 1.92 23.74 3.41
N TYR A 17 3.14 23.71 3.92
CA TYR A 17 3.81 22.52 4.43
C TYR A 17 4.56 22.81 5.74
N MET A 18 4.85 21.77 6.51
CA MET A 18 5.68 21.84 7.71
C MET A 18 6.56 20.60 7.73
N GLN A 19 7.88 20.77 7.78
CA GLN A 19 8.80 19.65 7.96
C GLN A 19 8.93 19.36 9.45
N THR A 20 8.49 18.18 9.87
CA THR A 20 8.67 17.68 11.23
C THR A 20 9.84 16.71 11.30
N LYS A 21 10.41 16.58 12.50
CA LYS A 21 11.32 15.47 12.80
C LYS A 21 10.48 14.20 12.99
N SER A 22 11.03 13.05 12.62
CA SER A 22 10.37 11.72 12.74
C SER A 22 9.88 11.36 14.16
N THR A 23 10.30 12.10 15.19
CA THR A 23 9.88 11.90 16.58
C THR A 23 8.72 12.81 17.01
N GLN A 24 8.29 13.76 16.17
CA GLN A 24 7.24 14.73 16.45
C GLN A 24 6.06 14.53 15.52
N ASN A 25 5.47 13.33 15.58
CA ASN A 25 4.37 12.98 14.69
C ASN A 25 3.15 13.88 14.92
N HIS A 26 2.68 14.53 13.86
CA HIS A 26 1.42 15.25 13.88
C HIS A 26 0.22 14.32 14.05
N ILE A 27 -0.95 14.88 14.37
CA ILE A 27 -2.20 14.09 14.52
C ILE A 27 -2.47 13.26 13.26
N ILE A 28 -2.21 13.82 12.07
CA ILE A 28 -2.41 13.10 10.80
C ILE A 28 -1.41 11.94 10.62
N GLU A 29 -0.20 12.07 11.18
CA GLU A 29 0.84 11.04 11.10
C GLU A 29 0.60 9.90 12.10
N ARG A 30 -0.34 10.05 13.05
CA ARG A 30 -0.80 8.95 13.91
C ARG A 30 -1.52 7.83 13.14
N MET A 31 -1.92 8.10 11.90
CA MET A 31 -2.43 7.06 11.01
C MET A 31 -1.38 5.99 10.70
N TRP A 32 -0.10 6.36 10.63
CA TRP A 32 0.96 5.43 10.25
C TRP A 32 1.20 4.32 11.28
N PRO A 33 1.26 4.59 12.59
CA PRO A 33 1.21 3.54 13.61
C PRO A 33 0.02 2.60 13.48
N GLU A 34 -1.18 3.12 13.18
CA GLU A 34 -2.38 2.29 13.02
C GLU A 34 -2.29 1.38 11.79
N VAL A 35 -1.87 1.92 10.65
CA VAL A 35 -1.59 1.13 9.43
C VAL A 35 -0.53 0.07 9.70
N ASN A 36 0.54 0.43 10.40
CA ASN A 36 1.60 -0.52 10.72
C ASN A 36 1.08 -1.67 11.59
N ASN A 37 0.37 -1.36 12.67
CA ASN A 37 -0.13 -2.37 13.60
C ASN A 37 -1.20 -3.27 12.99
N ARG A 38 -2.11 -2.71 12.18
CA ARG A 38 -3.27 -3.44 11.66
C ARG A 38 -3.01 -4.13 10.32
N VAL A 39 -2.06 -3.63 9.53
CA VAL A 39 -1.82 -4.13 8.17
C VAL A 39 -0.39 -4.64 8.03
N ASN A 40 0.61 -3.79 8.28
CA ASN A 40 1.98 -4.14 7.90
C ASN A 40 2.61 -5.20 8.79
N TYR A 41 2.46 -5.10 10.11
CA TYR A 41 3.12 -6.02 11.05
C TYR A 41 2.58 -7.45 10.98
N PRO A 42 1.27 -7.70 10.84
CA PRO A 42 0.76 -9.05 10.62
C PRO A 42 1.36 -9.72 9.37
N LEU A 43 1.37 -9.00 8.24
CA LEU A 43 1.92 -9.52 6.98
C LEU A 43 3.45 -9.68 7.05
N LYS A 44 4.15 -8.70 7.63
CA LYS A 44 5.60 -8.76 7.84
C LYS A 44 5.98 -9.93 8.75
N GLY A 45 5.24 -10.17 9.82
CA GLY A 45 5.46 -11.29 10.72
C GLY A 45 5.33 -12.63 9.99
N ALA A 46 4.29 -12.78 9.16
CA ALA A 46 4.10 -13.96 8.33
C ALA A 46 5.24 -14.18 7.32
N LEU A 47 5.73 -13.13 6.67
CA LEU A 47 6.84 -13.21 5.71
C LEU A 47 8.17 -13.51 6.39
N ASN A 48 8.46 -12.85 7.53
CA ASN A 48 9.67 -13.11 8.30
C ASN A 48 9.73 -14.57 8.73
N HIS A 49 8.61 -15.15 9.17
CA HIS A 49 8.56 -16.58 9.52
C HIS A 49 8.96 -17.48 8.34
N LEU A 50 8.53 -17.19 7.12
CA LEU A 50 8.93 -17.95 5.94
C LEU A 50 10.42 -17.79 5.60
N VAL A 51 10.97 -16.58 5.78
CA VAL A 51 12.40 -16.32 5.55
C VAL A 51 13.25 -17.02 6.62
N ASP A 52 12.85 -16.94 7.88
CA ASP A 52 13.55 -17.56 9.02
C ASP A 52 13.54 -19.10 8.91
N GLN A 53 12.52 -19.67 8.26
CA GLN A 53 12.42 -21.10 7.94
C GLN A 53 13.09 -21.50 6.62
N GLU A 54 13.77 -20.56 5.95
CA GLU A 54 14.41 -20.76 4.64
C GLU A 54 13.43 -21.23 3.53
N GLU A 55 12.12 -20.98 3.69
CA GLU A 55 11.10 -21.35 2.70
C GLU A 55 11.04 -20.36 1.52
N LEU A 56 11.63 -19.17 1.66
CA LEU A 56 11.71 -18.16 0.61
C LEU A 56 13.16 -17.86 0.23
N ASN A 57 13.49 -18.09 -1.05
CA ASN A 57 14.75 -17.62 -1.63
C ASN A 57 14.56 -16.20 -2.20
N LEU A 58 14.90 -15.17 -1.43
CA LEU A 58 14.77 -13.77 -1.88
C LEU A 58 15.83 -13.34 -2.90
N GLU A 59 16.81 -14.18 -3.26
CA GLU A 59 17.70 -13.89 -4.40
C GLU A 59 16.98 -14.15 -5.74
N ASP A 60 16.03 -15.09 -5.77
CA ASP A 60 15.23 -15.45 -6.94
C ASP A 60 14.23 -14.33 -7.30
N ASN A 61 14.26 -13.90 -8.56
CA ASN A 61 13.33 -12.87 -9.06
C ASN A 61 11.88 -13.35 -9.02
N ILE A 62 11.61 -14.63 -9.30
CA ILE A 62 10.23 -15.15 -9.28
C ILE A 62 9.69 -15.09 -7.85
N THR A 63 10.48 -15.50 -6.87
CA THR A 63 10.12 -15.42 -5.47
C THR A 63 9.86 -13.97 -5.04
N ARG A 64 10.77 -13.04 -5.35
CA ARG A 64 10.57 -11.60 -5.04
C ARG A 64 9.35 -11.02 -5.72
N TYR A 65 9.11 -11.36 -6.98
CA TYR A 65 7.91 -10.96 -7.72
C TYR A 65 6.65 -11.45 -7.00
N CYS A 66 6.53 -12.75 -6.73
CA CYS A 66 5.36 -13.33 -6.08
C CYS A 66 5.12 -12.75 -4.69
N VAL A 67 6.18 -12.61 -3.88
CA VAL A 67 6.11 -11.99 -2.55
C VAL A 67 5.61 -10.55 -2.65
N SER A 68 6.20 -9.72 -3.52
CA SER A 68 5.74 -8.34 -3.67
C SER A 68 4.32 -8.22 -4.20
N THR A 69 3.96 -9.00 -5.21
CA THR A 69 2.65 -8.93 -5.86
C THR A 69 1.54 -9.31 -4.89
N LEU A 70 1.62 -10.49 -4.27
CA LEU A 70 0.56 -10.94 -3.37
C LEU A 70 0.51 -10.11 -2.08
N THR A 71 1.67 -9.79 -1.49
CA THR A 71 1.70 -8.95 -0.26
C THR A 71 1.10 -7.58 -0.52
N CYS A 72 1.40 -6.93 -1.66
CA CYS A 72 0.81 -5.64 -1.99
C CYS A 72 -0.71 -5.72 -2.22
N GLN A 73 -1.20 -6.78 -2.87
CA GLN A 73 -2.65 -6.98 -3.06
C GLN A 73 -3.37 -7.17 -1.72
N VAL A 74 -2.84 -8.05 -0.87
CA VAL A 74 -3.38 -8.34 0.48
C VAL A 74 -3.30 -7.10 1.39
N ALA A 75 -2.19 -6.37 1.35
CA ALA A 75 -2.02 -5.11 2.09
C ALA A 75 -2.98 -4.02 1.62
N LYS A 76 -3.27 -3.95 0.30
CA LYS A 76 -4.25 -3.00 -0.24
C LYS A 76 -5.65 -3.26 0.33
N ILE A 77 -6.05 -4.53 0.42
CA ILE A 77 -7.32 -4.91 1.06
C ILE A 77 -7.34 -4.44 2.52
N GLY A 78 -6.25 -4.70 3.26
CA GLY A 78 -6.14 -4.27 4.64
C GLY A 78 -6.20 -2.75 4.82
N LEU A 79 -5.59 -2.00 3.92
CA LEU A 79 -5.68 -0.54 3.88
C LEU A 79 -7.11 -0.07 3.61
N ASP A 80 -7.79 -0.65 2.62
CA ASP A 80 -9.16 -0.29 2.27
C ASP A 80 -10.12 -0.55 3.45
N GLN A 81 -10.02 -1.73 4.09
CA GLN A 81 -10.80 -2.06 5.29
C GLN A 81 -10.47 -1.13 6.47
N MET A 82 -9.19 -0.81 6.67
CA MET A 82 -8.75 0.11 7.72
C MET A 82 -9.31 1.52 7.51
N VAL A 83 -9.26 2.04 6.28
CA VAL A 83 -9.83 3.35 5.92
C VAL A 83 -11.34 3.37 6.14
N GLN A 84 -12.05 2.33 5.71
CA GLN A 84 -13.50 2.22 5.94
C GLN A 84 -13.84 2.22 7.44
N SER A 85 -13.15 1.41 8.24
CA SER A 85 -13.31 1.38 9.70
C SER A 85 -12.97 2.74 10.33
N TRP A 86 -11.90 3.38 9.84
CA TRP A 86 -11.49 4.70 10.28
C TRP A 86 -12.48 5.80 9.90
N HIS A 87 -13.23 5.68 8.81
CA HIS A 87 -14.23 6.68 8.48
C HIS A 87 -15.57 6.48 9.21
N ALA A 88 -15.88 5.23 9.58
CA ALA A 88 -17.11 4.86 10.27
C ALA A 88 -17.06 5.05 11.81
N HIS A 89 -15.86 5.17 12.42
CA HIS A 89 -15.76 5.29 13.88
C HIS A 89 -16.22 6.66 14.40
N ARG A 90 -16.75 6.68 15.64
CA ARG A 90 -17.12 7.92 16.32
C ARG A 90 -15.92 8.55 17.03
N ILE A 91 -15.60 9.78 16.68
CA ILE A 91 -14.64 10.61 17.39
C ILE A 91 -15.37 11.36 18.52
N GLN A 92 -14.97 11.13 19.76
CA GLN A 92 -15.58 11.76 20.93
C GLN A 92 -15.54 13.30 20.81
N GLY A 93 -16.69 13.94 20.98
CA GLY A 93 -16.84 15.39 20.87
C GLY A 93 -16.77 15.95 19.43
N LYS A 94 -16.65 15.12 18.39
CA LYS A 94 -16.65 15.55 16.99
C LYS A 94 -17.75 14.90 16.14
N GLY A 95 -17.99 13.60 16.29
CA GLY A 95 -18.95 12.84 15.48
C GLY A 95 -18.29 11.75 14.63
N ILE A 96 -18.99 11.24 13.62
CA ILE A 96 -18.50 10.21 12.71
C ILE A 96 -17.96 10.88 11.44
N PRO A 97 -16.71 10.64 11.02
CA PRO A 97 -16.11 11.28 9.84
C PRO A 97 -16.99 11.22 8.59
N ASP A 98 -17.55 10.05 8.23
CA ASP A 98 -18.42 9.93 7.06
C ASP A 98 -19.68 10.80 7.14
N GLN A 99 -20.23 10.99 8.35
CA GLN A 99 -21.38 11.87 8.56
C GLN A 99 -20.98 13.34 8.48
N LEU A 100 -19.80 13.69 8.99
CA LEU A 100 -19.26 15.05 8.91
C LEU A 100 -18.88 15.44 7.47
N ALA A 101 -18.43 14.46 6.68
CA ALA A 101 -18.01 14.63 5.30
C ALA A 101 -19.16 14.53 4.29
N HIS A 102 -20.40 14.26 4.71
CA HIS A 102 -21.55 14.04 3.81
C HIS A 102 -21.85 15.25 2.89
N GLY A 103 -21.46 16.46 3.30
CA GLY A 103 -21.54 17.68 2.47
C GLY A 103 -20.43 17.81 1.42
N GLY A 104 -19.47 16.88 1.40
CA GLY A 104 -18.32 16.85 0.50
C GLY A 104 -17.29 17.96 0.76
N CYS A 105 -16.27 18.00 -0.09
CA CYS A 105 -15.38 19.16 -0.22
C CYS A 105 -15.84 19.98 -1.44
N PRO A 106 -16.36 21.21 -1.26
CA PRO A 106 -16.89 22.00 -2.37
C PRO A 106 -15.81 22.49 -3.34
N LYS A 107 -14.54 22.58 -2.89
CA LYS A 107 -13.44 23.12 -3.68
C LYS A 107 -12.73 21.98 -4.41
N ARG A 108 -13.08 21.78 -5.69
CA ARG A 108 -12.36 20.84 -6.58
C ARG A 108 -11.16 21.55 -7.20
N LEU A 109 -10.02 20.86 -7.21
CA LEU A 109 -8.86 21.28 -7.97
C LEU A 109 -9.01 20.81 -9.42
N PRO A 110 -8.73 21.67 -10.41
CA PRO A 110 -8.53 21.23 -11.79
C PRO A 110 -7.45 20.14 -11.88
N ALA A 111 -7.66 19.12 -12.71
CA ALA A 111 -6.76 17.96 -12.80
C ALA A 111 -5.39 18.34 -13.38
N ASP A 112 -5.35 19.33 -14.26
CA ASP A 112 -4.15 19.91 -14.87
C ASP A 112 -3.22 20.62 -13.87
N LEU A 113 -3.71 20.94 -12.67
CA LEU A 113 -2.87 21.49 -11.59
C LEU A 113 -2.12 20.41 -10.81
N LEU A 114 -2.49 19.14 -10.96
CA LEU A 114 -1.86 18.03 -10.24
C LEU A 114 -0.88 17.31 -11.17
N PRO A 115 0.43 17.33 -10.87
CA PRO A 115 1.40 16.60 -11.69
C PRO A 115 1.20 15.08 -11.55
N GLU A 116 1.55 14.35 -12.60
CA GLU A 116 1.71 12.91 -12.52
C GLU A 116 2.81 12.53 -11.53
N ALA A 117 2.76 11.31 -11.00
CA ALA A 117 3.68 10.87 -9.94
C ALA A 117 5.16 11.01 -10.34
N THR A 118 5.49 10.70 -11.60
CA THR A 118 6.85 10.82 -12.14
C THR A 118 7.28 12.29 -12.22
N ASP A 119 6.42 13.16 -12.75
CA ASP A 119 6.70 14.59 -12.88
C ASP A 119 6.84 15.26 -11.51
N ALA A 120 6.03 14.83 -10.53
CA ALA A 120 6.16 15.28 -9.15
C ALA A 120 7.51 14.89 -8.54
N ALA A 121 7.96 13.65 -8.75
CA ALA A 121 9.24 13.17 -8.25
C ALA A 121 10.43 13.87 -8.90
N ASP A 122 10.36 14.10 -10.21
CA ASP A 122 11.34 14.90 -10.94
C ASP A 122 11.36 16.34 -10.44
N GLY A 123 10.18 16.93 -10.20
CA GLY A 123 10.05 18.26 -9.61
C GLY A 123 10.67 18.38 -8.21
N TYR A 124 10.54 17.35 -7.36
CA TYR A 124 11.25 17.32 -6.06
C TYR A 124 12.77 17.27 -6.24
N HIS A 125 13.27 16.47 -7.18
CA HIS A 125 14.71 16.41 -7.43
C HIS A 125 15.27 17.72 -7.97
N GLN A 126 14.59 18.31 -8.95
CA GLN A 126 15.04 19.52 -9.64
C GLN A 126 14.89 20.78 -8.77
N GLU A 127 13.79 20.92 -8.03
CA GLU A 127 13.48 22.16 -7.31
C GLU A 127 14.05 22.19 -5.88
N VAL A 128 14.19 21.05 -5.22
CA VAL A 128 14.66 20.99 -3.81
C VAL A 128 15.90 20.11 -3.60
N GLY A 129 16.49 19.57 -4.68
CA GLY A 129 17.70 18.74 -4.62
C GLY A 129 17.52 17.39 -3.89
N SER A 130 16.28 17.03 -3.55
CA SER A 130 15.96 15.82 -2.80
C SER A 130 15.57 14.69 -3.75
N SER A 131 16.15 13.51 -3.57
CA SER A 131 15.71 12.32 -4.31
C SER A 131 14.58 11.64 -3.57
N LEU A 132 13.37 11.65 -4.14
CA LEU A 132 12.35 10.70 -3.72
C LEU A 132 12.76 9.28 -4.13
N THR A 133 12.39 8.28 -3.33
CA THR A 133 12.55 6.88 -3.70
C THR A 133 11.69 6.59 -4.92
N ARG A 134 12.32 6.25 -6.04
CA ARG A 134 11.63 5.85 -7.27
C ARG A 134 11.04 4.45 -7.14
N VAL A 135 10.25 4.03 -8.13
CA VAL A 135 9.59 2.72 -8.19
C VAL A 135 10.57 1.61 -7.81
N SER A 136 10.19 0.83 -6.79
CA SER A 136 11.01 -0.28 -6.27
C SER A 136 11.13 -1.37 -7.33
N LEU A 137 12.36 -1.82 -7.59
CA LEU A 137 12.66 -2.95 -8.50
C LEU A 137 12.77 -4.28 -7.75
N PHE A 138 12.16 -4.41 -6.57
CA PHE A 138 12.31 -5.59 -5.71
C PHE A 138 12.01 -6.90 -6.46
N GLY A 139 10.83 -7.01 -7.06
CA GLY A 139 10.46 -8.12 -7.94
C GLY A 139 10.09 -7.59 -9.32
N ARG A 140 10.68 -8.15 -10.38
CA ARG A 140 10.34 -7.80 -11.77
C ARG A 140 9.37 -8.82 -12.33
N ASN A 141 8.42 -8.36 -13.16
CA ASN A 141 7.52 -9.25 -13.89
C ASN A 141 8.34 -10.28 -14.68
N PRO A 142 8.21 -11.59 -14.38
CA PRO A 142 9.02 -12.62 -15.02
C PRO A 142 8.40 -13.15 -16.33
N PHE A 143 7.15 -12.79 -16.65
CA PHE A 143 6.46 -13.34 -17.81
C PHE A 143 6.96 -12.74 -19.13
N ALA A 144 7.15 -13.59 -20.13
CA ALA A 144 7.49 -13.16 -21.48
C ALA A 144 6.29 -12.54 -22.23
N THR A 145 5.07 -12.96 -21.90
CA THR A 145 3.85 -12.49 -22.54
C THR A 145 2.72 -12.23 -21.54
N VAL A 146 1.75 -11.40 -21.95
CA VAL A 146 0.57 -11.09 -21.13
C VAL A 146 -0.32 -12.32 -20.96
N GLU A 147 -0.39 -13.20 -21.96
CA GLU A 147 -1.21 -14.41 -21.92
C GLU A 147 -0.73 -15.37 -20.81
N HIS A 148 0.59 -15.55 -20.65
CA HIS A 148 1.15 -16.36 -19.58
C HIS A 148 0.87 -15.74 -18.20
N GLN A 149 1.01 -14.42 -18.09
CA GLN A 149 0.67 -13.71 -16.86
C GLN A 149 -0.80 -13.92 -16.49
N THR A 150 -1.71 -13.68 -17.44
CA THR A 150 -3.16 -13.84 -17.22
C THR A 150 -3.51 -15.30 -16.88
N ALA A 151 -2.88 -16.28 -17.53
CA ALA A 151 -3.10 -17.69 -17.22
C ALA A 151 -2.67 -18.05 -15.79
N ALA A 152 -1.50 -17.57 -15.34
CA ALA A 152 -1.03 -17.76 -13.97
C ALA A 152 -1.96 -17.09 -12.94
N GLU A 153 -2.40 -15.85 -13.21
CA GLU A 153 -3.36 -15.12 -12.36
C GLU A 153 -4.70 -15.86 -12.25
N GLN A 154 -5.21 -16.39 -13.37
CA GLN A 154 -6.44 -17.18 -13.38
C GLN A 154 -6.29 -18.50 -12.63
N GLU A 155 -5.17 -19.18 -12.76
CA GLU A 155 -4.91 -20.41 -12.00
C GLU A 155 -4.86 -20.13 -10.50
N PHE A 156 -4.17 -19.07 -10.09
CA PHE A 156 -4.12 -18.66 -8.69
C PHE A 156 -5.51 -18.32 -8.14
N ALA A 157 -6.31 -17.57 -8.90
CA ALA A 157 -7.66 -17.18 -8.51
C ALA A 157 -8.63 -18.37 -8.35
N ARG A 158 -8.37 -19.53 -8.97
CA ARG A 158 -9.16 -20.75 -8.75
C ARG A 158 -8.94 -21.35 -7.37
N ASN A 159 -7.72 -21.23 -6.84
CA ASN A 159 -7.34 -21.74 -5.52
C ASN A 159 -7.63 -20.72 -4.41
N TYR A 160 -7.56 -19.44 -4.75
CA TYR A 160 -7.74 -18.30 -3.84
C TYR A 160 -8.80 -17.35 -4.40
N ALA A 161 -10.05 -17.81 -4.42
CA ALA A 161 -11.17 -17.05 -4.99
C ALA A 161 -11.45 -15.75 -4.21
N ASP A 162 -11.25 -15.77 -2.90
CA ASP A 162 -11.30 -14.58 -2.06
C ASP A 162 -9.94 -14.35 -1.38
N ILE A 163 -9.14 -13.45 -1.98
CA ILE A 163 -7.84 -13.06 -1.44
C ILE A 163 -7.96 -12.24 -0.15
N ALA A 164 -9.14 -11.72 0.20
CA ALA A 164 -9.34 -11.02 1.47
C ALA A 164 -9.19 -11.98 2.67
N GLU A 165 -9.54 -13.26 2.51
CA GLU A 165 -9.34 -14.26 3.56
C GLU A 165 -7.86 -14.37 3.96
N LEU A 166 -6.92 -14.21 3.01
CA LEU A 166 -5.49 -14.22 3.31
C LEU A 166 -5.10 -13.11 4.28
N PHE A 167 -5.67 -11.92 4.10
CA PHE A 167 -5.47 -10.79 5.01
C PHE A 167 -6.11 -11.05 6.37
N GLU A 168 -7.38 -11.44 6.36
CA GLU A 168 -8.17 -11.65 7.58
C GLU A 168 -7.53 -12.71 8.48
N ARG A 169 -7.10 -13.83 7.92
CA ARG A 169 -6.42 -14.89 8.68
C ARG A 169 -5.08 -14.42 9.25
N ALA A 170 -4.30 -13.67 8.47
CA ALA A 170 -3.02 -13.13 8.92
C ALA A 170 -3.17 -12.18 10.13
N ILE A 171 -4.18 -11.30 10.15
CA ILE A 171 -4.41 -10.38 11.28
C ILE A 171 -4.95 -11.08 12.54
N HIS A 172 -5.55 -12.27 12.39
CA HIS A 172 -6.00 -13.11 13.50
C HIS A 172 -4.91 -14.05 14.03
N ASN A 173 -3.64 -13.82 13.68
CA ASN A 173 -2.49 -14.66 14.03
C ASN A 173 -2.56 -16.09 13.46
N GLU A 174 -3.26 -16.27 12.34
CA GLU A 174 -3.28 -17.52 11.57
C GLU A 174 -2.64 -17.27 10.19
N PRO A 175 -1.30 -17.07 10.10
CA PRO A 175 -0.65 -16.63 8.87
C PRO A 175 -0.55 -17.72 7.80
N ALA A 176 -0.83 -18.99 8.14
CA ALA A 176 -0.62 -20.14 7.27
C ALA A 176 -1.31 -20.03 5.89
N PRO A 177 -2.57 -19.55 5.75
CA PRO A 177 -3.19 -19.37 4.45
C PRO A 177 -2.45 -18.38 3.56
N PHE A 178 -2.04 -17.24 4.12
CA PHE A 178 -1.24 -16.24 3.39
C PHE A 178 0.12 -16.81 2.97
N GLN A 179 0.80 -17.51 3.88
CA GLN A 179 2.08 -18.15 3.62
C GLN A 179 2.00 -19.23 2.53
N ASN A 180 0.96 -20.07 2.57
CA ASN A 180 0.71 -21.07 1.54
C ASN A 180 0.35 -20.42 0.22
N GLY A 181 -0.43 -19.33 0.22
CA GLY A 181 -0.72 -18.53 -0.97
C GLY A 181 0.55 -18.03 -1.67
N ILE A 182 1.55 -17.56 -0.91
CA ILE A 182 2.84 -17.16 -1.47
C ILE A 182 3.54 -18.34 -2.15
N LYS A 183 3.62 -19.50 -1.48
CA LYS A 183 4.28 -20.70 -2.00
C LYS A 183 3.59 -21.25 -3.24
N ASP A 184 2.26 -21.29 -3.23
CA ASP A 184 1.45 -21.75 -4.36
C ASP A 184 1.61 -20.80 -5.54
N LEU A 185 1.61 -19.48 -5.29
CA LEU A 185 1.83 -18.48 -6.34
C LEU A 185 3.21 -18.66 -6.98
N ILE A 186 4.27 -18.89 -6.19
CA ILE A 186 5.61 -19.18 -6.72
C ILE A 186 5.56 -20.43 -7.61
N GLY A 187 4.90 -21.50 -7.15
CA GLY A 187 4.75 -22.73 -7.90
C GLY A 187 3.98 -22.55 -9.21
N ILE A 188 2.92 -21.73 -9.20
CA ILE A 188 2.12 -21.39 -10.38
C ILE A 188 2.94 -20.56 -11.35
N VAL A 189 3.53 -19.45 -10.91
CA VAL A 189 4.32 -18.55 -11.78
C VAL A 189 5.45 -19.31 -12.46
N ARG A 190 6.15 -20.21 -11.75
CA ARG A 190 7.22 -21.05 -12.34
C ARG A 190 6.76 -21.96 -13.48
N ARG A 191 5.46 -22.28 -13.61
CA ARG A 191 4.93 -23.08 -14.72
C ARG A 191 4.71 -22.28 -16.01
N TYR A 192 4.67 -20.96 -15.91
CA TYR A 192 4.31 -20.04 -17.00
C TYR A 192 5.44 -19.09 -17.40
N VAL A 193 6.61 -19.23 -16.78
CA VAL A 193 7.84 -18.45 -17.07
C VAL A 193 8.83 -19.31 -17.83
#